data_AF-G0UA89-F1
#
_entry.id   AF-G0UA89-F1
#
_cell.length_a   1.000
_cell.length_b   1.000
_cell.length_c   1.000
_cell.angle_alpha   90.00
_cell.angle_beta   90.00
_cell.angle_gamma   90.00
#
_symmetry.space_group_name_H-M   'P 1'
#
loop_
_entity.id
_entity.type
_entity.pdbx_description
1 polymer ?
#
loop_
_entity_poly.entity_id
_entity_poly.type
_entity_poly.pdbx_seq_one_letter_code
_entity_poly.pdbx_strand_id
1 'polypeptide(L)'
;MSRTLTVLVTYDEPECGGAADALVEHLQRDCAALAARCQLSVRPISILQNASHRDALYRTLQDLIQVKPQDIYVIGFLKDNNPEEYRKVRELCNGVKPRRIKHQVLTHLANYNDVGLIIRNLVRLVLDEMSRET
;
A
#
# COMPACT_ATOMS: atom_id res chain seq x y z
N MET A 1 -20.80 -10.55 6.85
CA MET A 1 -19.93 -9.37 7.07
C MET A 1 -19.23 -9.06 5.76
N SER A 2 -19.28 -7.82 5.28
CA SER A 2 -18.49 -7.39 4.13
C SER A 2 -17.01 -7.43 4.49
N ARG A 3 -16.20 -8.06 3.64
CA ARG A 3 -14.74 -8.12 3.78
C ARG A 3 -14.18 -6.70 3.70
N THR A 4 -13.19 -6.36 4.53
CA THR A 4 -12.48 -5.08 4.42
C THR A 4 -11.05 -5.32 3.95
N LEU A 5 -10.64 -4.61 2.90
CA LEU A 5 -9.27 -4.54 2.43
C LEU A 5 -8.70 -3.15 2.76
N THR A 6 -7.65 -3.12 3.56
CA THR A 6 -6.94 -1.89 3.90
C THR A 6 -5.65 -1.79 3.09
N VAL A 7 -5.54 -0.78 2.24
CA VAL A 7 -4.35 -0.48 1.45
C VAL A 7 -3.53 0.59 2.15
N LEU A 8 -2.30 0.27 2.55
CA LEU A 8 -1.35 1.22 3.12
C LEU A 8 -0.40 1.68 2.02
N VAL A 9 -0.35 2.98 1.74
CA VAL A 9 0.54 3.55 0.71
C VAL A 9 1.63 4.36 1.40
N THR A 10 2.84 3.82 1.49
CA THR A 10 4.00 4.58 2.00
C THR A 10 4.76 5.25 0.88
N TYR A 11 5.21 6.49 1.08
CA TYR A 11 5.95 7.23 0.07
C TYR A 11 6.89 8.27 0.69
N ASP A 12 8.01 8.51 0.02
CA ASP A 12 8.94 9.60 0.37
C ASP A 12 8.40 10.97 -0.12
N GLU A 13 8.31 11.96 0.77
CA GLU A 13 8.01 13.36 0.37
C GLU A 13 9.29 14.11 -0.01
N PRO A 14 9.28 14.96 -1.07
CA PRO A 14 8.13 15.41 -1.88
C PRO A 14 7.96 14.73 -3.25
N GLU A 15 8.87 13.86 -3.68
CA GLU A 15 8.90 13.37 -5.07
C GLU A 15 7.90 12.24 -5.38
N CYS A 16 7.57 11.41 -4.38
CA CYS A 16 6.65 10.28 -4.58
C CYS A 16 5.19 10.61 -4.18
N GLY A 17 4.95 11.78 -3.58
CA GLY A 17 3.63 12.20 -3.07
C GLY A 17 2.57 12.24 -4.16
N GLY A 18 2.85 12.88 -5.30
CA GLY A 18 1.89 12.98 -6.40
C GLY A 18 1.48 11.61 -6.98
N ALA A 19 2.38 10.62 -6.98
CA ALA A 19 2.05 9.27 -7.41
C ALA A 19 1.19 8.53 -6.37
N ALA A 20 1.44 8.77 -5.08
CA ALA A 20 0.63 8.23 -3.99
C ALA A 20 -0.79 8.80 -4.04
N ASP A 21 -0.93 10.11 -4.23
CA ASP A 21 -2.23 10.78 -4.33
C ASP A 21 -3.02 10.26 -5.54
N ALA A 22 -2.38 10.21 -6.72
CA ALA A 22 -3.00 9.66 -7.91
C ALA A 22 -3.42 8.19 -7.73
N LEU A 23 -2.61 7.36 -7.07
CA LEU A 23 -3.00 6.00 -6.74
C LEU A 23 -4.23 5.97 -5.82
N VAL A 24 -4.28 6.80 -4.78
CA VAL A 24 -5.42 6.88 -3.86
C VAL A 24 -6.69 7.26 -4.61
N GLU A 25 -6.64 8.28 -5.46
CA GLU A 25 -7.78 8.73 -6.26
C GLU A 25 -8.29 7.62 -7.19
N HIS A 26 -7.39 6.96 -7.91
CA HIS A 26 -7.75 5.87 -8.81
C HIS A 26 -8.33 4.67 -8.06
N LEU A 27 -7.77 4.31 -6.90
CA LEU A 27 -8.29 3.24 -6.07
C LEU A 27 -9.70 3.56 -5.55
N GLN A 28 -9.94 4.78 -5.06
CA GLN A 28 -11.25 5.18 -4.56
C GLN A 28 -12.30 5.19 -5.68
N ARG A 29 -11.94 5.68 -6.87
CA ARG A 29 -12.84 5.76 -8.01
C ARG A 29 -13.13 4.39 -8.62
N ASP A 30 -12.09 3.61 -8.92
CA ASP A 30 -12.23 2.38 -9.72
C ASP A 30 -12.72 1.21 -8.86
N CYS A 31 -12.39 1.17 -7.57
CA CYS A 31 -12.86 0.13 -6.66
C CYS A 31 -14.26 0.39 -6.09
N ALA A 32 -14.86 1.57 -6.32
CA ALA A 32 -16.20 1.91 -5.84
C ALA A 32 -17.26 0.89 -6.30
N ALA A 33 -17.10 0.33 -7.51
CA ALA A 33 -17.99 -0.69 -8.06
C ALA A 33 -18.01 -2.00 -7.24
N LEU A 34 -16.95 -2.28 -6.47
CA LEU A 34 -16.83 -3.47 -5.64
C LEU A 34 -17.17 -3.23 -4.16
N ALA A 35 -17.55 -2.00 -3.78
CA ALA A 35 -17.79 -1.61 -2.38
C ALA A 35 -18.86 -2.46 -1.67
N ALA A 36 -19.85 -2.97 -2.41
CA ALA A 36 -20.87 -3.88 -1.87
C ALA A 36 -20.32 -5.26 -1.47
N ARG A 37 -19.19 -5.68 -2.07
CA ARG A 37 -18.55 -6.99 -1.84
C ARG A 37 -17.37 -6.87 -0.87
N CYS A 38 -16.50 -5.90 -1.12
CA CYS A 38 -15.32 -5.63 -0.31
C CYS A 38 -15.21 -4.12 -0.07
N GLN A 39 -15.18 -3.71 1.19
CA GLN A 39 -14.96 -2.32 1.55
C GLN A 39 -13.47 -2.00 1.47
N LEU A 40 -13.13 -0.98 0.69
CA LEU A 40 -11.75 -0.49 0.56
C LEU A 40 -11.49 0.64 1.55
N SER A 41 -10.38 0.56 2.29
CA SER A 41 -9.81 1.67 3.05
C SER A 41 -8.40 1.94 2.53
N VAL A 42 -8.14 3.12 1.98
CA VAL A 42 -6.80 3.49 1.52
C VAL A 42 -6.22 4.50 2.50
N ARG A 43 -4.98 4.26 2.96
CA ARG A 43 -4.28 5.11 3.92
C ARG A 43 -2.90 5.49 3.38
N PRO A 44 -2.74 6.71 2.84
CA PRO A 44 -1.43 7.26 2.54
C PRO A 44 -0.64 7.53 3.82
N ILE A 45 0.66 7.26 3.81
CA ILE A 45 1.61 7.46 4.91
C ILE A 45 2.85 8.12 4.33
N SER A 46 3.01 9.42 4.57
CA SER A 46 4.22 10.13 4.17
C SER A 46 5.40 9.77 5.07
N ILE A 47 6.55 9.54 4.45
CA ILE A 47 7.81 9.30 5.14
C ILE A 47 8.61 10.61 5.11
N LEU A 48 8.78 11.19 6.29
CA LEU A 48 9.56 12.41 6.49
C LEU A 48 11.05 12.14 6.29
N GLN A 49 11.83 13.19 6.02
CA GLN A 49 13.28 13.09 5.88
C GLN A 49 13.91 12.38 7.08
N ASN A 50 14.77 11.38 6.80
CA ASN A 50 15.45 10.51 7.77
C ASN A 50 14.55 9.50 8.53
N ALA A 51 13.26 9.40 8.19
CA ALA A 51 12.40 8.33 8.69
C ALA A 51 12.50 7.07 7.82
N SER A 52 12.03 5.94 8.36
CA SER A 52 12.00 4.65 7.68
C SER A 52 10.56 4.28 7.33
N HIS A 53 10.35 3.78 6.11
CA HIS A 53 9.09 3.16 5.67
C HIS A 53 8.70 2.03 6.61
N ARG A 54 9.66 1.19 7.00
CA ARG A 54 9.42 0.07 7.93
C ARG A 54 8.87 0.55 9.26
N ASP A 55 9.46 1.59 9.86
CA ASP A 55 9.04 2.06 11.18
C ASP A 55 7.65 2.70 11.15
N ALA A 56 7.36 3.48 10.11
CA ALA A 56 6.03 4.03 9.88
C ALA A 56 4.99 2.91 9.68
N LEU A 57 5.30 1.92 8.83
CA LEU A 57 4.43 0.76 8.61
C LEU A 57 4.21 -0.05 9.89
N TYR A 58 5.25 -0.28 10.67
CA TYR A 58 5.16 -1.08 11.90
C TYR A 58 4.13 -0.49 12.86
N ARG A 59 4.20 0.82 13.10
CA ARG A 59 3.23 1.52 13.96
C ARG A 59 1.80 1.38 13.43
N THR A 60 1.59 1.66 12.16
CA THR A 60 0.25 1.55 11.55
C THR A 60 -0.29 0.11 11.54
N LEU A 61 0.57 -0.88 11.28
CA LEU A 61 0.19 -2.29 11.31
C LEU A 61 -0.20 -2.72 12.72
N GLN A 62 0.55 -2.32 13.74
CA GLN A 62 0.21 -2.62 15.14
C GLN A 62 -1.19 -2.11 15.50
N ASP A 63 -1.53 -0.88 15.13
CA ASP A 63 -2.85 -0.30 15.38
C ASP A 63 -3.95 -1.08 14.64
N LEU A 64 -3.72 -1.41 13.37
CA LEU A 64 -4.71 -2.08 12.52
C LEU A 64 -5.00 -3.53 12.95
N ILE A 65 -3.98 -4.23 13.47
CA ILE A 65 -4.11 -5.63 13.89
C ILE A 65 -4.85 -5.75 15.21
N GLN A 66 -4.67 -4.79 16.11
CA GLN A 66 -5.35 -4.75 17.42
C GLN A 66 -6.86 -4.52 17.29
N VAL A 67 -7.30 -3.78 16.28
CA VAL A 67 -8.71 -3.39 16.14
C VAL A 67 -9.58 -4.53 15.59
N LYS A 68 -9.29 -5.07 14.40
CA LYS A 68 -10.13 -6.09 13.74
C LYS A 68 -9.38 -6.95 12.70
N PRO A 69 -9.92 -8.15 12.40
CA PRO A 69 -9.62 -8.87 11.16
C PRO A 69 -9.91 -8.09 9.90
N GLN A 70 -8.83 -7.65 9.25
CA GLN A 70 -8.83 -7.05 7.93
C GLN A 70 -7.66 -7.59 7.12
N ASP A 71 -7.86 -7.70 5.81
CA ASP A 71 -6.78 -7.95 4.87
C ASP A 71 -6.02 -6.65 4.65
N ILE A 72 -4.70 -6.74 4.53
CA ILE A 72 -3.85 -5.57 4.38
C ILE A 72 -3.03 -5.71 3.10
N TYR A 73 -3.01 -4.66 2.30
CA TYR A 73 -2.16 -4.55 1.13
C TYR A 73 -1.21 -3.36 1.33
N VAL A 74 0.08 -3.61 1.40
CA VAL A 74 1.09 -2.55 1.53
C VAL A 74 1.62 -2.19 0.15
N ILE A 75 1.58 -0.91 -0.22
CA ILE A 75 2.21 -0.36 -1.41
C ILE A 75 3.28 0.64 -0.94
N GLY A 76 4.53 0.44 -1.35
CA GLY A 76 5.63 1.34 -1.00
C GLY A 76 6.23 2.00 -2.23
N PHE A 77 6.36 3.32 -2.20
CA PHE A 77 7.06 4.11 -3.20
C PHE A 77 8.34 4.67 -2.60
N LEU A 78 9.45 4.02 -2.92
CA LEU A 78 10.78 4.44 -2.50
C LEU A 78 11.36 5.31 -3.63
N LYS A 79 11.80 6.51 -3.25
CA LYS A 79 12.46 7.46 -4.14
C LYS A 79 13.68 6.83 -4.82
N ASP A 80 14.58 6.29 -4.02
CA ASP A 80 15.89 5.79 -4.45
C ASP A 80 15.96 4.25 -4.45
N ASN A 81 17.07 3.73 -4.98
CA ASN A 81 17.41 2.32 -4.80
C ASN A 81 17.81 2.03 -3.35
N ASN A 82 16.84 1.74 -2.50
CA ASN A 82 17.14 1.36 -1.12
C ASN A 82 16.80 -0.12 -0.88
N PRO A 83 17.70 -1.06 -1.25
CA PRO A 83 17.45 -2.50 -1.11
C PRO A 83 17.35 -2.93 0.35
N GLU A 84 18.01 -2.21 1.27
CA GLU A 84 17.90 -2.47 2.70
C GLU A 84 16.51 -2.11 3.22
N GLU A 85 15.99 -0.95 2.86
CA GLU A 85 14.64 -0.53 3.25
C GLU A 85 13.59 -1.44 2.63
N TYR A 86 13.75 -1.81 1.35
CA TYR A 86 12.92 -2.82 0.69
C TYR A 86 12.90 -4.14 1.47
N ARG A 87 14.07 -4.64 1.89
CA ARG A 87 14.19 -5.88 2.66
C ARG A 87 13.47 -5.75 4.01
N LYS A 88 13.67 -4.66 4.73
CA LYS A 88 13.04 -4.40 6.04
C LYS A 88 11.51 -4.37 5.94
N VAL A 89 10.96 -3.69 4.92
CA VAL A 89 9.51 -3.65 4.67
C VAL A 89 8.96 -5.04 4.36
N ARG A 90 9.67 -5.81 3.52
CA ARG A 90 9.28 -7.18 3.18
C ARG A 90 9.31 -8.12 4.38
N GLU A 91 10.36 -8.06 5.19
CA GLU A 91 10.48 -8.84 6.43
C GLU A 91 9.37 -8.51 7.40
N LEU A 92 9.05 -7.22 7.58
CA LEU A 92 7.94 -6.77 8.40
C LEU A 92 6.61 -7.36 7.91
N CYS A 93 6.29 -7.21 6.63
CA CYS A 93 5.01 -7.69 6.09
C CYS A 93 4.86 -9.22 6.21
N ASN A 94 5.95 -9.98 6.06
CA ASN A 94 5.93 -11.44 6.17
C ASN A 94 5.96 -11.94 7.63
N GLY A 95 6.52 -11.17 8.55
CA GLY A 95 6.66 -11.55 9.96
C GLY A 95 5.38 -11.36 10.79
N VAL A 96 4.43 -10.58 10.29
CA VAL A 96 3.21 -10.22 11.01
C VAL A 96 2.14 -11.31 10.86
N LYS A 97 1.80 -11.98 11.97
CA LYS A 97 0.70 -12.94 12.09
C LYS A 97 -0.44 -12.37 12.94
N PRO A 98 -1.71 -12.76 12.74
CA PRO A 98 -2.24 -13.69 11.75
C PRO A 98 -3.16 -12.96 10.76
N ARG A 99 -2.66 -12.54 9.58
CA ARG A 99 -3.53 -12.09 8.48
C ARG A 99 -2.78 -11.90 7.17
N ARG A 100 -3.51 -12.00 6.06
CA ARG A 100 -3.04 -11.97 4.67
C ARG A 100 -2.48 -10.58 4.34
N ILE A 101 -1.24 -10.29 4.74
CA ILE A 101 -0.55 -9.08 4.31
C ILE A 101 0.09 -9.35 2.95
N LYS A 102 -0.41 -8.69 1.91
CA LYS A 102 0.27 -8.60 0.61
C LYS A 102 1.06 -7.31 0.57
N HIS A 103 2.15 -7.29 -0.19
CA HIS A 103 2.97 -6.10 -0.33
C HIS A 103 3.51 -5.95 -1.75
N GLN A 104 3.57 -4.71 -2.23
CA GLN A 104 4.23 -4.32 -3.47
C GLN A 104 5.08 -3.10 -3.17
N VAL A 105 6.39 -3.21 -3.33
CA VAL A 105 7.31 -2.09 -3.08
C VAL A 105 8.01 -1.77 -4.39
N LEU A 106 7.88 -0.52 -4.81
CA LEU A 106 8.47 0.04 -6.02
C LEU A 106 9.60 0.98 -5.60
N THR A 107 10.77 0.75 -6.15
CA THR A 107 11.95 1.61 -5.98
C THR A 107 12.17 2.42 -7.24
N HIS A 108 12.93 3.52 -7.12
CA HIS A 108 13.27 4.41 -8.23
C HIS A 108 12.07 5.10 -8.86
N LEU A 109 11.06 5.48 -8.06
CA LEU A 109 9.84 6.02 -8.64
C LEU A 109 10.11 7.27 -9.52
N ALA A 110 11.07 8.09 -9.12
CA ALA A 110 11.52 9.28 -9.84
C ALA A 110 12.09 9.00 -11.24
N ASN A 111 12.52 7.76 -11.51
CA ASN A 111 13.14 7.37 -12.78
C ASN A 111 12.19 6.69 -13.77
N TYR A 112 10.91 6.48 -13.42
CA TYR A 112 9.96 5.90 -14.36
C TYR A 112 9.42 6.94 -15.31
N ASN A 113 9.58 6.67 -16.61
CA ASN A 113 9.01 7.49 -17.68
C ASN A 113 7.47 7.42 -17.75
N ASP A 114 6.85 6.39 -17.16
CA ASP A 114 5.40 6.18 -17.22
C ASP A 114 4.81 5.74 -15.87
N VAL A 115 4.81 6.68 -14.92
CA VAL A 115 4.20 6.51 -13.59
C VAL A 115 2.69 6.19 -13.70
N GLY A 116 2.02 6.70 -14.74
CA GLY A 116 0.60 6.45 -14.98
C GLY A 116 0.28 4.97 -15.25
N LEU A 117 1.11 4.29 -16.04
CA LEU A 117 0.96 2.85 -16.27
C LEU A 117 1.18 2.04 -14.99
N ILE A 118 2.15 2.43 -14.17
CA ILE A 118 2.43 1.78 -12.88
C ILE A 118 1.22 1.89 -11.97
N ILE A 119 0.67 3.10 -11.81
CA ILE A 119 -0.53 3.34 -11.00
C ILE A 119 -1.69 2.47 -11.48
N ARG A 120 -1.97 2.44 -12.79
CA ARG A 120 -3.04 1.57 -13.34
C ARG A 120 -2.83 0.10 -13.03
N ASN A 121 -1.59 -0.39 -13.08
CA ASN A 121 -1.29 -1.78 -12.74
C ASN A 121 -1.47 -2.06 -11.24
N LEU A 122 -1.07 -1.14 -10.36
CA LEU A 122 -1.31 -1.27 -8.92
C LEU A 122 -2.81 -1.28 -8.59
N VAL A 123 -3.59 -0.42 -9.24
CA VAL A 123 -5.07 -0.41 -9.10
C VAL A 123 -5.66 -1.76 -9.51
N ARG A 124 -5.20 -2.33 -10.63
CA ARG A 124 -5.64 -3.67 -11.07
C ARG A 124 -5.31 -4.76 -10.06
N LEU A 125 -4.13 -4.71 -9.43
CA LEU A 125 -3.76 -5.68 -8.39
C LEU A 125 -4.67 -5.57 -7.16
N VAL A 126 -5.05 -4.36 -6.75
CA VAL A 126 -5.98 -4.16 -5.63
C VAL A 126 -7.39 -4.60 -6.01
N LEU A 127 -7.85 -4.28 -7.22
CA LEU A 127 -9.15 -4.73 -7.74
C LEU A 127 -9.25 -6.26 -7.80
N ASP A 128 -8.22 -6.94 -8.29
CA ASP A 128 -8.13 -8.40 -8.27
C ASP A 128 -8.29 -8.91 -6.83
N GLU A 129 -7.56 -8.30 -5.89
CA GLU A 129 -7.63 -8.72 -4.49
C GLU A 129 -9.00 -8.53 -3.86
N MET A 130 -9.68 -7.42 -4.18
CA MET A 130 -11.05 -7.14 -3.73
C MET A 130 -12.08 -8.08 -4.36
N SER A 131 -11.83 -8.54 -5.59
CA SER A 131 -12.75 -9.41 -6.33
C SER A 131 -12.70 -10.88 -5.88
N ARG A 132 -11.60 -11.30 -5.23
CA ARG A 132 -11.42 -12.66 -4.71
C ARG A 132 -12.48 -12.98 -3.66
N GLU A 133 -13.18 -14.09 -3.86
CA GLU A 133 -14.08 -14.67 -2.87
C GLU A 133 -13.23 -15.32 -1.77
N THR A 134 -13.44 -14.93 -0.51
CA THR A 134 -12.67 -15.39 0.65
C THR A 134 -12.83 -16.87 0.94
#